data_AF-A0A1G0XLG2-F1
#
_entry.id   AF-A0A1G0XLG2-F1
#
_cell.length_a   1.000
_cell.length_b   1.000
_cell.length_c   1.000
_cell.angle_alpha   90.00
_cell.angle_beta   90.00
_cell.angle_gamma   90.00
#
_symmetry.space_group_name_H-M   'P 1'
#
loop_
_entity.id
_entity.type
_entity.pdbx_description
1 polymer ?
#
loop_
_entity_poly.entity_id
_entity_poly.type
_entity_poly.pdbx_seq_one_letter_code
_entity_poly.pdbx_strand_id
1 'polypeptide(L)'
;MTSEADVLFYKNFVALDKTNSTEEALQKQYNYTADNYFHAKLEYDLLDEIRKDPLFERKSPLVKALIKSQYAKRTEFLLFNAEGANLADKWEYQKRLREINPQKEQVLASTEPTTVEEKCNTAANEFLNGSGRYNLFRLSYVFSRNTLRALLSYLAQVVSTLYRYVNIAILEIPTLTFNLMSVLLFAAQLLVDGIEIFRHKFLPTETEKTYENRATLEFWKRYTRIINALWWATFNLITNFPYLFSIAPGIADWILTGVLFFDVLFLLVILKIELGFLDKNQQWLAKQTREEIQKVSLEDLEREITQAKSYLSENEKNELSKINEEQMRTAFLEMYEPLAEKNLCHKAADTAKLCLFIAATLLFIASLALVLSVASPITAAIGFFACVIAVSMILSGNNFAAFVSARTAKILEQEKSDKSCVGIRQKAENQKLTEFYKSIAEHIIMPMLIVGLFTINWPAALAVLLTYIIVKNQSYINNFINDKFGMQNGPNKKGGYSELQNKETTDNNNASMAYTHCH
;
A
#
# COMPACT_ATOMS: atom_id res chain seq x y z
N MET A 1 0.60 3.52 -46.95
CA MET A 1 -0.75 2.96 -47.22
C MET A 1 -1.43 2.75 -45.89
N THR A 2 -1.96 3.82 -45.29
CA THR A 2 -2.81 3.73 -44.10
C THR A 2 -4.22 3.39 -44.59
N SER A 3 -4.77 2.30 -44.07
CA SER A 3 -6.03 1.75 -44.56
C SER A 3 -7.20 2.66 -44.19
N GLU A 4 -8.26 2.69 -45.00
CA GLU A 4 -9.49 3.44 -44.69
C GLU A 4 -10.10 3.05 -43.32
N ALA A 5 -9.72 1.91 -42.74
CA ALA A 5 -10.11 1.49 -41.41
C ALA A 5 -9.53 2.39 -40.29
N ASP A 6 -8.32 2.94 -40.46
CA ASP A 6 -7.69 3.83 -39.48
C ASP A 6 -8.37 5.21 -39.45
N VAL A 7 -8.84 5.67 -40.63
CA VAL A 7 -9.60 6.92 -40.76
C VAL A 7 -11.03 6.76 -40.23
N LEU A 8 -11.63 5.58 -40.37
CA LEU A 8 -12.96 5.27 -39.82
C LEU A 8 -12.91 5.15 -38.29
N PHE A 9 -11.84 4.55 -37.74
CA PHE A 9 -11.61 4.48 -36.29
C PHE A 9 -11.44 5.88 -35.69
N TYR A 10 -10.65 6.75 -36.31
CA TYR A 10 -10.45 8.13 -35.84
C TYR A 10 -11.71 8.99 -35.99
N LYS A 11 -12.49 8.82 -37.07
CA LYS A 11 -13.77 9.53 -37.24
C LYS A 11 -14.83 9.09 -36.24
N ASN A 12 -14.90 7.80 -35.89
CA ASN A 12 -15.81 7.31 -34.86
C ASN A 12 -15.37 7.73 -33.46
N PHE A 13 -14.06 7.80 -33.19
CA PHE A 13 -13.52 8.29 -31.92
C PHE A 13 -13.79 9.80 -31.71
N VAL A 14 -13.68 10.60 -32.78
CA VAL A 14 -14.00 12.05 -32.76
C VAL A 14 -15.52 12.32 -32.81
N ALA A 15 -16.34 11.38 -33.28
CA ALA A 15 -17.79 11.49 -33.26
C ALA A 15 -18.39 11.12 -31.88
N LEU A 16 -17.73 10.24 -31.11
CA LEU A 16 -18.09 9.91 -29.72
C LEU A 16 -17.87 11.08 -28.75
N ASP A 17 -16.88 11.94 -29.02
CA ASP A 17 -16.57 13.17 -28.26
C ASP A 17 -17.65 14.29 -28.37
N LYS A 18 -18.73 14.06 -29.12
CA LYS A 18 -19.81 15.05 -29.31
C LYS A 18 -21.08 14.80 -28.49
N THR A 19 -21.18 13.69 -27.76
CA THR A 19 -22.29 13.42 -26.83
C THR A 19 -21.91 13.74 -25.38
N ASN A 20 -21.53 14.99 -25.14
CA ASN A 20 -21.01 15.48 -23.85
C ASN A 20 -21.99 15.45 -22.67
N SER A 21 -23.30 15.19 -22.84
CA SER A 21 -24.24 15.27 -21.71
C SER A 21 -24.37 13.99 -20.89
N THR A 22 -24.11 12.83 -21.49
CA THR A 22 -24.25 11.53 -20.81
C THR A 22 -22.92 11.03 -20.29
N GLU A 23 -21.83 11.25 -21.02
CA GLU A 23 -20.49 10.87 -20.58
C GLU A 23 -19.97 11.79 -19.46
N GLU A 24 -20.17 13.12 -19.50
CA GLU A 24 -19.83 13.98 -18.34
C GLU A 24 -20.73 13.72 -17.12
N ALA A 25 -22.01 13.35 -17.32
CA ALA A 25 -22.90 12.99 -16.23
C ALA A 25 -22.53 11.65 -15.60
N LEU A 26 -22.21 10.65 -16.43
CA LEU A 26 -21.68 9.36 -15.99
C LEU A 26 -20.31 9.53 -15.35
N GLN A 27 -19.40 10.34 -15.89
CA GLN A 27 -18.09 10.64 -15.31
C GLN A 27 -18.21 11.41 -13.97
N LYS A 28 -19.17 12.33 -13.83
CA LYS A 28 -19.47 13.00 -12.55
C LYS A 28 -20.06 12.03 -11.53
N GLN A 29 -20.96 11.14 -11.93
CA GLN A 29 -21.57 10.12 -11.07
C GLN A 29 -20.58 8.98 -10.71
N TYR A 30 -19.64 8.69 -11.60
CA TYR A 30 -18.50 7.77 -11.52
C TYR A 30 -17.41 8.24 -10.56
N ASN A 31 -17.06 9.53 -10.60
CA ASN A 31 -16.16 10.13 -9.61
C ASN A 31 -16.83 10.20 -8.23
N TYR A 32 -18.16 10.23 -8.16
CA TYR A 32 -18.89 10.34 -6.89
C TYR A 32 -18.91 9.01 -6.10
N THR A 33 -19.10 7.85 -6.73
CA THR A 33 -19.40 6.58 -6.01
C THR A 33 -18.19 5.77 -5.54
N ALA A 34 -17.11 5.69 -6.31
CA ALA A 34 -15.91 4.96 -5.89
C ALA A 34 -15.11 5.71 -4.80
N ASP A 35 -15.07 7.04 -4.91
CA ASP A 35 -14.61 7.89 -3.83
C ASP A 35 -15.48 7.62 -2.59
N ASN A 36 -16.81 7.52 -2.72
CA ASN A 36 -17.68 7.23 -1.57
C ASN A 36 -17.39 5.90 -0.85
N TYR A 37 -17.00 4.80 -1.52
CA TYR A 37 -16.66 3.54 -0.80
C TYR A 37 -15.33 3.61 -0.08
N PHE A 38 -14.27 4.08 -0.74
CA PHE A 38 -12.97 4.22 -0.08
C PHE A 38 -13.05 5.27 1.05
N HIS A 39 -13.71 6.41 0.80
CA HIS A 39 -14.00 7.39 1.82
C HIS A 39 -14.87 6.81 2.93
N ALA A 40 -15.91 6.01 2.64
CA ALA A 40 -16.73 5.38 3.68
C ALA A 40 -15.95 4.36 4.51
N LYS A 41 -15.05 3.58 3.90
CA LYS A 41 -14.19 2.63 4.62
C LYS A 41 -13.18 3.36 5.50
N LEU A 42 -12.54 4.38 4.95
CA LEU A 42 -11.60 5.22 5.68
C LEU A 42 -12.30 5.95 6.84
N GLU A 43 -13.47 6.54 6.60
CA GLU A 43 -14.30 7.16 7.64
C GLU A 43 -14.72 6.16 8.70
N TYR A 44 -15.14 4.95 8.31
CA TYR A 44 -15.48 3.88 9.25
C TYR A 44 -14.30 3.48 10.13
N ASP A 45 -13.14 3.18 9.54
CA ASP A 45 -11.94 2.77 10.28
C ASP A 45 -11.50 3.88 11.26
N LEU A 46 -11.75 5.14 10.87
CA LEU A 46 -11.43 6.30 11.67
C LEU A 46 -12.43 6.55 12.80
N LEU A 47 -13.72 6.43 12.53
CA LEU A 47 -14.77 6.47 13.55
C LEU A 47 -14.61 5.31 14.56
N ASP A 48 -14.12 4.15 14.11
CA ASP A 48 -13.79 3.01 14.98
C ASP A 48 -12.65 3.34 15.94
N GLU A 49 -11.61 3.98 15.43
CA GLU A 49 -10.46 4.39 16.22
C GLU A 49 -10.84 5.47 17.22
N ILE A 50 -11.61 6.50 16.78
CA ILE A 50 -12.14 7.53 17.69
C ILE A 50 -13.01 6.89 18.77
N ARG A 51 -13.86 5.92 18.45
CA ARG A 51 -14.71 5.23 19.43
C ARG A 51 -13.89 4.44 20.45
N LYS A 52 -12.75 3.88 20.04
CA LYS A 52 -11.85 3.10 20.89
C LYS A 52 -10.90 3.95 21.72
N ASP A 53 -10.76 5.24 21.39
CA ASP A 53 -9.95 6.17 22.16
C ASP A 53 -10.52 6.31 23.60
N PRO A 54 -9.73 6.09 24.66
CA PRO A 54 -10.16 6.30 26.05
C PRO A 54 -10.72 7.72 26.30
N LEU A 55 -10.30 8.71 25.52
CA LEU A 55 -10.79 10.08 25.59
C LEU A 55 -12.19 10.25 24.98
N PHE A 56 -12.66 9.29 24.19
CA PHE A 56 -14.03 9.27 23.69
C PHE A 56 -15.03 9.42 24.83
N GLU A 57 -14.76 8.76 25.98
CA GLU A 57 -15.62 8.83 27.15
C GLU A 57 -15.68 10.22 27.81
N ARG A 58 -14.70 11.10 27.55
CA ARG A 58 -14.68 12.47 28.04
C ARG A 58 -15.34 13.47 27.09
N LYS A 59 -15.65 13.07 25.85
CA LYS A 59 -16.33 13.92 24.88
C LYS A 59 -17.76 14.22 25.33
N SER A 60 -18.31 15.34 24.84
CA SER A 60 -19.69 15.71 25.15
C SER A 60 -20.65 14.57 24.70
N PRO A 61 -21.77 14.36 25.41
CA PRO A 61 -22.75 13.34 25.02
C PRO A 61 -23.20 13.46 23.55
N LEU A 62 -23.25 14.68 23.03
CA LEU A 62 -23.57 14.95 21.63
C LEU A 62 -22.50 14.45 20.66
N VAL A 63 -21.22 14.73 20.92
CA VAL A 63 -20.13 14.23 20.08
C VAL A 63 -20.14 12.70 20.05
N LYS A 64 -20.35 12.07 21.21
CA LYS A 64 -20.51 10.60 21.29
C LYS A 64 -21.67 10.10 20.45
N ALA A 65 -22.83 10.77 20.52
CA ALA A 65 -24.03 10.42 19.76
C ALA A 65 -23.82 10.53 18.24
N LEU A 66 -23.20 11.63 17.80
CA LEU A 66 -22.89 11.88 16.39
C LEU A 66 -21.92 10.83 15.85
N ILE A 67 -20.85 10.53 16.59
CA ILE A 67 -19.87 9.49 16.21
C ILE A 67 -20.54 8.12 16.12
N LYS A 68 -21.37 7.73 17.10
CA LYS A 68 -22.11 6.46 17.06
C LYS A 68 -23.05 6.38 15.84
N SER A 69 -23.77 7.46 15.55
CA SER A 69 -24.69 7.55 14.41
C SER A 69 -23.95 7.43 13.08
N GLN A 70 -22.88 8.21 12.89
CA GLN A 70 -22.07 8.16 11.67
C GLN A 70 -21.39 6.80 11.51
N TYR A 71 -20.88 6.22 12.60
CA TYR A 71 -20.32 4.88 12.58
C TYR A 71 -21.35 3.85 12.12
N ALA A 72 -22.57 3.88 12.67
CA ALA A 72 -23.65 2.98 12.26
C ALA A 72 -23.97 3.13 10.77
N LYS A 73 -24.14 4.39 10.30
CA LYS A 73 -24.43 4.72 8.90
C LYS A 73 -23.33 4.22 7.95
N ARG A 74 -22.06 4.41 8.30
CA ARG A 74 -20.93 3.90 7.51
C ARG A 74 -20.81 2.39 7.57
N THR A 75 -21.09 1.78 8.72
CA THR A 75 -21.18 0.31 8.84
C THR A 75 -22.24 -0.24 7.89
N GLU A 76 -23.44 0.34 7.89
CA GLU A 76 -24.53 -0.06 6.98
C GLU A 76 -24.14 0.09 5.51
N PHE A 77 -23.54 1.23 5.15
CA PHE A 77 -23.07 1.48 3.79
C PHE A 77 -22.00 0.47 3.35
N LEU A 78 -21.03 0.17 4.22
CA LEU A 78 -20.01 -0.84 3.93
C LEU A 78 -20.61 -2.22 3.83
N LEU A 79 -21.56 -2.57 4.69
CA LEU A 79 -22.24 -3.87 4.69
C LEU A 79 -23.05 -4.08 3.41
N PHE A 80 -23.68 -3.01 2.92
CA PHE A 80 -24.44 -2.98 1.67
C PHE A 80 -23.51 -3.12 0.45
N ASN A 81 -22.36 -2.45 0.46
CA ASN A 81 -21.40 -2.48 -0.67
C ASN A 81 -20.33 -3.59 -0.56
N ALA A 82 -20.28 -4.33 0.55
CA ALA A 82 -19.32 -5.41 0.82
C ALA A 82 -19.56 -6.68 0.00
N GLU A 83 -20.48 -6.71 -0.97
CA GLU A 83 -20.71 -7.87 -1.84
C GLU A 83 -19.48 -8.26 -2.70
N GLY A 84 -18.46 -7.40 -2.77
CA GLY A 84 -17.13 -7.73 -3.32
C GLY A 84 -16.00 -7.90 -2.30
N ALA A 85 -16.25 -7.73 -1.00
CA ALA A 85 -15.25 -7.85 0.06
C ALA A 85 -15.10 -9.32 0.52
N ASN A 86 -14.00 -9.63 1.21
CA ASN A 86 -13.82 -10.95 1.82
C ASN A 86 -15.00 -11.25 2.77
N LEU A 87 -15.50 -12.49 2.77
CA LEU A 87 -16.53 -12.98 3.69
C LEU A 87 -16.22 -12.63 5.17
N ALA A 88 -14.93 -12.57 5.52
CA ALA A 88 -14.47 -12.13 6.84
C ALA A 88 -14.89 -10.68 7.17
N ASP A 89 -14.70 -9.74 6.23
CA ASP A 89 -15.04 -8.32 6.42
C ASP A 89 -16.55 -8.15 6.56
N LYS A 90 -17.35 -8.84 5.71
CA LYS A 90 -18.82 -8.81 5.78
C LYS A 90 -19.33 -9.33 7.12
N TRP A 91 -18.77 -10.44 7.61
CA TRP A 91 -19.13 -10.99 8.92
C TRP A 91 -18.75 -10.05 10.06
N GLU A 92 -17.58 -9.41 9.99
CA GLU A 92 -17.14 -8.45 10.98
C GLU A 92 -18.04 -7.21 11.03
N TYR A 93 -18.39 -6.63 9.86
CA TYR A 93 -19.32 -5.51 9.78
C TYR A 93 -20.71 -5.90 10.31
N GLN A 94 -21.21 -7.11 10.00
CA GLN A 94 -22.48 -7.63 10.54
C GLN A 94 -22.45 -7.83 12.05
N LYS A 95 -21.36 -8.35 12.60
CA LYS A 95 -21.18 -8.48 14.04
C LYS A 95 -21.22 -7.10 14.72
N ARG A 96 -20.51 -6.13 14.17
CA ARG A 96 -20.42 -4.79 14.75
C ARG A 96 -21.72 -3.99 14.60
N LEU A 97 -22.45 -4.17 13.49
CA LEU A 97 -23.78 -3.59 13.33
C LEU A 97 -24.75 -4.12 14.40
N ARG A 98 -24.67 -5.42 14.73
CA ARG A 98 -25.44 -6.04 15.82
C ARG A 98 -25.11 -5.47 17.20
N GLU A 99 -23.85 -5.15 17.46
CA GLU A 99 -23.44 -4.50 18.71
C GLU A 99 -24.02 -3.08 18.86
N ILE A 100 -24.35 -2.42 17.75
CA ILE A 100 -24.78 -1.01 17.74
C ILE A 100 -26.29 -0.87 17.64
N ASN A 101 -26.96 -1.66 16.80
CA ASN A 101 -28.40 -1.63 16.63
C ASN A 101 -28.97 -3.04 16.40
N PRO A 102 -29.34 -3.76 17.48
CA PRO A 102 -29.86 -5.13 17.41
C PRO A 102 -31.18 -5.26 16.61
N GLN A 103 -31.93 -4.18 16.42
CA GLN A 103 -33.27 -4.22 15.83
C GLN A 103 -33.30 -4.11 14.30
N LYS A 104 -32.21 -3.69 13.66
CA LYS A 104 -32.17 -3.37 12.21
C LYS A 104 -31.85 -4.57 11.29
N GLU A 105 -31.46 -5.71 11.86
CA GLU A 105 -30.99 -6.91 11.12
C GLU A 105 -32.05 -7.51 10.19
N GLN A 106 -33.33 -7.39 10.52
CA GLN A 106 -34.43 -7.95 9.71
C GLN A 106 -34.70 -7.21 8.39
N VAL A 107 -34.20 -5.97 8.24
CA VAL A 107 -34.50 -5.13 7.07
C VAL A 107 -33.43 -5.22 5.98
N LEU A 108 -32.18 -5.53 6.34
CA LEU A 108 -31.06 -5.58 5.37
C LEU A 108 -30.92 -6.91 4.62
N ALA A 109 -31.70 -7.93 4.98
CA ALA A 109 -31.65 -9.24 4.32
C ALA A 109 -32.37 -9.29 2.95
N SER A 110 -32.98 -8.20 2.48
CA SER A 110 -33.91 -8.23 1.33
C SER A 110 -33.60 -7.25 0.19
N THR A 111 -32.41 -6.65 0.12
CA THR A 111 -32.08 -5.68 -0.94
C THR A 111 -30.82 -6.08 -1.71
N GLU A 112 -31.00 -6.47 -2.98
CA GLU A 112 -29.92 -6.70 -3.95
C GLU A 112 -29.54 -5.40 -4.69
N PRO A 113 -28.24 -5.12 -4.90
CA PRO A 113 -27.82 -3.96 -5.66
C PRO A 113 -27.58 -4.27 -7.15
N THR A 114 -28.08 -3.40 -8.01
CA THR A 114 -27.73 -3.29 -9.43
C THR A 114 -26.77 -2.10 -9.62
N THR A 115 -25.52 -2.34 -10.05
CA THR A 115 -24.82 -1.69 -11.19
C THR A 115 -23.31 -1.92 -11.17
N VAL A 116 -22.72 -1.90 -12.37
CA VAL A 116 -21.40 -2.47 -12.74
C VAL A 116 -20.24 -1.45 -12.63
N GLU A 117 -20.51 -0.18 -12.35
CA GLU A 117 -19.55 0.93 -12.51
C GLU A 117 -18.59 1.16 -11.31
N GLU A 118 -18.89 0.59 -10.14
CA GLU A 118 -18.22 0.92 -8.88
C GLU A 118 -16.78 0.35 -8.74
N LYS A 119 -16.39 -0.63 -9.55
CA LYS A 119 -15.19 -1.45 -9.30
C LYS A 119 -13.96 -1.12 -10.16
N CYS A 120 -14.07 -0.22 -11.15
CA CYS A 120 -12.95 0.15 -12.04
C CYS A 120 -11.89 1.03 -11.35
N ASN A 121 -12.23 1.68 -10.23
CA ASN A 121 -11.42 2.77 -9.65
C ASN A 121 -10.48 2.36 -8.50
N THR A 122 -10.76 1.27 -7.79
CA THR A 122 -9.79 0.67 -6.84
C THR A 122 -8.50 0.25 -7.55
N ALA A 123 -8.62 -0.07 -8.85
CA ALA A 123 -7.50 -0.41 -9.72
C ALA A 123 -6.47 0.70 -9.89
N ALA A 124 -6.86 1.98 -9.89
CA ALA A 124 -5.95 3.09 -10.17
C ALA A 124 -5.02 3.39 -8.98
N ASN A 125 -5.55 3.33 -7.75
CA ASN A 125 -4.77 3.50 -6.53
C ASN A 125 -3.99 2.22 -6.15
N GLU A 126 -4.55 1.02 -6.41
CA GLU A 126 -3.78 -0.23 -6.39
C GLU A 126 -2.72 -0.25 -7.50
N PHE A 127 -2.96 0.41 -8.64
CA PHE A 127 -1.99 0.59 -9.72
C PHE A 127 -0.85 1.48 -9.28
N LEU A 128 -1.09 2.64 -8.68
CA LEU A 128 -0.03 3.55 -8.24
C LEU A 128 0.81 2.92 -7.11
N ASN A 129 0.17 2.33 -6.10
CA ASN A 129 0.85 1.66 -4.99
C ASN A 129 1.49 0.31 -5.38
N GLY A 130 0.87 -0.42 -6.31
CA GLY A 130 1.33 -1.72 -6.78
C GLY A 130 2.46 -1.59 -7.80
N SER A 131 2.26 -0.81 -8.85
CA SER A 131 3.22 -0.68 -9.97
C SER A 131 4.59 -0.18 -9.50
N GLY A 132 4.63 0.79 -8.58
CA GLY A 132 5.84 1.26 -7.93
C GLY A 132 6.56 0.13 -7.19
N ARG A 133 5.86 -0.61 -6.33
CA ARG A 133 6.44 -1.76 -5.60
C ARG A 133 6.95 -2.85 -6.54
N TYR A 134 6.19 -3.18 -7.57
CA TYR A 134 6.64 -4.13 -8.57
C TYR A 134 7.89 -3.58 -9.27
N ASN A 135 7.93 -2.31 -9.69
CA ASN A 135 9.10 -1.70 -10.36
C ASN A 135 10.34 -1.86 -9.48
N LEU A 136 10.21 -1.59 -8.18
CA LEU A 136 11.29 -1.70 -7.20
C LEU A 136 11.79 -3.13 -7.01
N PHE A 137 10.90 -4.12 -6.89
CA PHE A 137 11.29 -5.52 -6.77
C PHE A 137 11.98 -6.04 -8.05
N ARG A 138 11.57 -5.51 -9.20
CA ARG A 138 12.18 -5.86 -10.49
C ARG A 138 13.57 -5.28 -10.64
N LEU A 139 13.71 -3.99 -10.32
CA LEU A 139 14.99 -3.32 -10.23
C LEU A 139 15.93 -4.14 -9.35
N SER A 140 15.53 -4.41 -8.10
CA SER A 140 16.33 -5.18 -7.14
C SER A 140 16.74 -6.54 -7.68
N TYR A 141 15.82 -7.27 -8.34
CA TYR A 141 16.13 -8.55 -8.96
C TYR A 141 17.17 -8.44 -10.09
N VAL A 142 16.97 -7.52 -11.05
CA VAL A 142 17.88 -7.30 -12.19
C VAL A 142 19.28 -6.96 -11.69
N PHE A 143 19.38 -6.13 -10.65
CA PHE A 143 20.66 -5.82 -10.04
C PHE A 143 21.26 -7.00 -9.30
N SER A 144 20.53 -7.69 -8.42
CA SER A 144 21.06 -8.86 -7.71
C SER A 144 21.67 -9.86 -8.69
N ARG A 145 21.01 -10.06 -9.83
CA ARG A 145 21.55 -10.85 -10.94
C ARG A 145 22.83 -10.23 -11.52
N ASN A 146 22.80 -8.96 -11.94
CA ASN A 146 23.95 -8.31 -12.59
C ASN A 146 25.17 -8.21 -11.65
N THR A 147 24.95 -7.91 -10.37
CA THR A 147 25.99 -7.91 -9.33
C THR A 147 26.53 -9.30 -9.10
N LEU A 148 25.68 -10.31 -8.97
CA LEU A 148 26.13 -11.67 -8.80
C LEU A 148 26.93 -12.13 -10.03
N ARG A 149 26.49 -11.80 -11.24
CA ARG A 149 27.21 -12.06 -12.48
C ARG A 149 28.57 -11.37 -12.48
N ALA A 150 28.64 -10.08 -12.14
CA ALA A 150 29.89 -9.34 -12.06
C ALA A 150 30.85 -9.91 -11.00
N LEU A 151 30.32 -10.28 -9.83
CA LEU A 151 31.06 -10.91 -8.74
C LEU A 151 31.61 -12.28 -9.16
N LEU A 152 30.77 -13.14 -9.76
CA LEU A 152 31.17 -14.47 -10.24
C LEU A 152 32.21 -14.35 -11.36
N SER A 153 32.05 -13.41 -12.29
CA SER A 153 33.06 -13.14 -13.34
C SER A 153 34.39 -12.69 -12.75
N TYR A 154 34.35 -11.80 -11.74
CA TYR A 154 35.56 -11.35 -11.05
C TYR A 154 36.22 -12.51 -10.28
N LEU A 155 35.44 -13.30 -9.54
CA LEU A 155 35.93 -14.49 -8.84
C LEU A 155 36.53 -15.50 -9.83
N ALA A 156 35.91 -15.71 -10.99
CA ALA A 156 36.46 -16.56 -12.04
C ALA A 156 37.81 -16.05 -12.54
N GLN A 157 37.98 -14.73 -12.72
CA GLN A 157 39.27 -14.15 -13.09
C GLN A 157 40.33 -14.36 -12.00
N VAL A 158 40.00 -14.08 -10.74
CA VAL A 158 40.91 -14.29 -9.60
C VAL A 158 41.28 -15.77 -9.45
N VAL A 159 40.29 -16.66 -9.51
CA VAL A 159 40.47 -18.10 -9.42
C VAL A 159 41.26 -18.64 -10.60
N SER A 160 41.03 -18.18 -11.83
CA SER A 160 41.83 -18.59 -12.99
C SER A 160 43.30 -18.16 -12.87
N THR A 161 43.54 -17.04 -12.17
CA THR A 161 44.89 -16.56 -11.85
C THR A 161 45.54 -17.41 -10.75
N LEU A 162 44.77 -17.86 -9.76
CA LEU A 162 45.25 -18.65 -8.62
C LEU A 162 45.29 -20.18 -8.87
N TYR A 163 44.41 -20.70 -9.72
CA TYR A 163 44.19 -22.11 -9.98
C TYR A 163 43.89 -22.35 -11.46
N ARG A 164 44.87 -22.93 -12.17
CA ARG A 164 44.77 -23.29 -13.60
C ARG A 164 43.67 -24.32 -13.96
N TYR A 165 43.01 -24.93 -12.99
CA TYR A 165 42.14 -26.10 -13.19
C TYR A 165 40.65 -25.88 -12.91
N VAL A 166 40.22 -24.67 -12.54
CA VAL A 166 38.78 -24.44 -12.30
C VAL A 166 38.04 -24.29 -13.62
N ASN A 167 37.07 -25.18 -13.85
CA ASN A 167 36.21 -25.13 -15.03
C ASN A 167 35.26 -23.92 -14.94
N ILE A 168 35.55 -22.88 -15.72
CA ILE A 168 34.78 -21.63 -15.78
C ILE A 168 33.31 -21.90 -16.10
N ALA A 169 33.00 -22.95 -16.88
CA ALA A 169 31.63 -23.30 -17.23
C ALA A 169 30.75 -23.58 -15.99
N ILE A 170 31.32 -24.13 -14.92
CA ILE A 170 30.58 -24.39 -13.67
C ILE A 170 30.18 -23.07 -12.98
N LEU A 171 31.03 -22.05 -13.07
CA LEU A 171 30.78 -20.72 -12.51
C LEU A 171 29.74 -19.92 -13.32
N GLU A 172 29.47 -20.31 -14.57
CA GLU A 172 28.48 -19.66 -15.43
C GLU A 172 27.05 -20.23 -15.30
N ILE A 173 26.90 -21.45 -14.79
CA ILE A 173 25.58 -22.10 -14.58
C ILE A 173 24.59 -21.22 -13.77
N PRO A 174 25.01 -20.57 -12.66
CA PRO A 174 24.13 -19.66 -11.94
C PRO A 174 23.61 -18.54 -12.83
N THR A 175 24.46 -17.95 -13.67
CA THR A 175 24.09 -16.85 -14.58
C THR A 175 22.97 -17.27 -15.53
N LEU A 176 23.08 -18.44 -16.16
CA LEU A 176 22.02 -18.97 -17.03
C LEU A 176 20.71 -19.19 -16.26
N THR A 177 20.81 -19.74 -15.05
CA THR A 177 19.65 -19.99 -14.18
C THR A 177 18.93 -18.68 -13.84
N PHE A 178 19.66 -17.64 -13.43
CA PHE A 178 19.06 -16.32 -13.15
C PHE A 178 18.48 -15.67 -14.39
N ASN A 179 19.15 -15.78 -15.54
CA ASN A 179 18.65 -15.27 -16.81
C ASN A 179 17.29 -15.89 -17.15
N LEU A 180 17.17 -17.22 -17.05
CA LEU A 180 15.93 -17.95 -17.29
C LEU A 180 14.85 -17.61 -16.25
N MET A 181 15.19 -17.65 -14.96
CA MET A 181 14.25 -17.35 -13.87
C MET A 181 13.65 -15.94 -14.00
N SER A 182 14.45 -14.97 -14.44
CA SER A 182 13.96 -13.61 -14.61
C SER A 182 12.89 -13.48 -15.69
N VAL A 183 13.01 -14.21 -16.81
CA VAL A 183 12.00 -14.22 -17.87
C VAL A 183 10.77 -15.00 -17.39
N LEU A 184 10.99 -16.17 -16.78
CA LEU A 184 9.91 -17.03 -16.30
C LEU A 184 9.09 -16.35 -15.20
N LEU A 185 9.69 -15.52 -14.34
CA LEU A 185 8.96 -14.78 -13.32
C LEU A 185 7.88 -13.88 -13.94
N PHE A 186 8.22 -13.09 -14.96
CA PHE A 186 7.24 -12.22 -15.63
C PHE A 186 6.27 -12.99 -16.51
N ALA A 187 6.73 -14.05 -17.18
CA ALA A 187 5.86 -14.92 -17.95
C ALA A 187 4.83 -15.62 -17.05
N ALA A 188 5.24 -16.10 -15.87
CA ALA A 188 4.34 -16.68 -14.88
C ALA A 188 3.36 -15.64 -14.35
N GLN A 189 3.80 -14.41 -14.09
CA GLN A 189 2.91 -13.33 -13.67
C GLN A 189 1.84 -13.00 -14.73
N LEU A 190 2.24 -12.90 -16.01
CA LEU A 190 1.31 -12.76 -17.14
C LEU A 190 0.32 -13.91 -17.20
N LEU A 191 0.79 -15.13 -17.00
CA LEU A 191 -0.04 -16.33 -17.03
C LEU A 191 -1.04 -16.34 -15.86
N VAL A 192 -0.63 -15.97 -14.64
CA VAL A 192 -1.53 -15.86 -13.47
C VAL A 192 -2.61 -14.80 -13.73
N ASP A 193 -2.22 -13.64 -14.24
CA ASP A 193 -3.18 -12.57 -14.56
C ASP A 193 -4.11 -12.95 -15.70
N GLY A 194 -3.58 -13.61 -16.73
CA GLY A 194 -4.35 -14.14 -17.84
C GLY A 194 -5.35 -15.22 -17.41
N ILE A 195 -4.94 -16.14 -16.54
CA ILE A 195 -5.81 -17.17 -15.96
C ILE A 195 -6.94 -16.54 -15.18
N GLU A 196 -6.68 -15.51 -14.37
CA GLU A 196 -7.72 -14.87 -13.57
C GLU A 196 -8.76 -14.18 -14.47
N ILE A 197 -8.33 -13.46 -15.51
CA ILE A 197 -9.23 -12.83 -16.49
C ILE A 197 -9.99 -13.91 -17.27
N PHE A 198 -9.31 -14.97 -17.69
CA PHE A 198 -9.90 -16.11 -18.37
C PHE A 198 -10.97 -16.78 -17.51
N ARG A 199 -10.70 -16.98 -16.21
CA ARG A 199 -11.66 -17.53 -15.24
C ARG A 199 -12.92 -16.68 -15.22
N HIS A 200 -12.81 -15.36 -15.07
CA HIS A 200 -13.99 -14.50 -15.03
C HIS A 200 -14.74 -14.40 -16.37
N LYS A 201 -14.10 -14.72 -17.50
CA LYS A 201 -14.75 -14.72 -18.81
C LYS A 201 -15.45 -16.04 -19.14
N PHE A 202 -14.81 -17.17 -18.85
CA PHE A 202 -15.25 -18.49 -19.30
C PHE A 202 -15.80 -19.38 -18.18
N LEU A 203 -15.44 -19.10 -16.93
CA LEU A 203 -15.88 -19.82 -15.74
C LEU A 203 -16.42 -18.85 -14.66
N PRO A 204 -17.35 -17.92 -15.01
CA PRO A 204 -17.92 -17.03 -14.02
C PRO A 204 -18.71 -17.84 -12.98
N THR A 205 -18.53 -17.48 -11.70
CA THR A 205 -19.38 -18.00 -10.63
C THR A 205 -20.83 -17.53 -10.81
N GLU A 206 -21.81 -18.19 -10.17
CA GLU A 206 -23.23 -17.80 -10.31
C GLU A 206 -23.47 -16.33 -9.91
N THR A 207 -22.77 -15.84 -8.89
CA THR A 207 -22.78 -14.44 -8.47
C THR A 207 -22.12 -13.50 -9.49
N GLU A 208 -21.24 -14.02 -10.35
CA GLU A 208 -20.53 -13.22 -11.35
C GLU A 208 -21.25 -13.14 -12.70
N LYS A 209 -22.16 -14.08 -13.01
CA LYS A 209 -22.92 -14.09 -14.28
C LYS A 209 -23.79 -12.86 -14.46
N THR A 210 -24.20 -12.22 -13.37
CA THR A 210 -24.95 -10.95 -13.37
C THR A 210 -24.13 -9.76 -13.87
N TYR A 211 -22.80 -9.89 -13.92
CA TYR A 211 -21.88 -8.84 -14.37
C TYR A 211 -21.39 -9.14 -15.79
N GLU A 212 -22.14 -8.70 -16.80
CA GLU A 212 -21.82 -8.89 -18.23
C GLU A 212 -20.39 -8.44 -18.60
N ASN A 213 -19.75 -7.59 -17.79
CA ASN A 213 -18.41 -7.05 -18.02
C ASN A 213 -17.36 -7.39 -16.94
N ARG A 214 -17.54 -8.43 -16.12
CA ARG A 214 -16.57 -8.76 -15.05
C ARG A 214 -15.15 -9.00 -15.57
N ALA A 215 -15.02 -9.68 -16.71
CA ALA A 215 -13.72 -9.92 -17.33
C ALA A 215 -13.04 -8.62 -17.79
N THR A 216 -13.81 -7.70 -18.37
CA THR A 216 -13.32 -6.37 -18.79
C THR A 216 -12.86 -5.56 -17.59
N LEU A 217 -13.63 -5.60 -16.50
CA LEU A 217 -13.28 -4.97 -15.24
C LEU A 217 -11.98 -5.53 -14.65
N GLU A 218 -11.83 -6.85 -14.59
CA GLU A 218 -10.60 -7.49 -14.11
C GLU A 218 -9.40 -7.23 -15.03
N PHE A 219 -9.64 -7.13 -16.34
CA PHE A 219 -8.63 -6.69 -17.29
C PHE A 219 -8.17 -5.27 -16.98
N TRP A 220 -9.07 -4.29 -16.88
CA TRP A 220 -8.71 -2.91 -16.53
C TRP A 220 -8.06 -2.80 -15.17
N LYS A 221 -8.49 -3.63 -14.21
CA LYS A 221 -7.86 -3.71 -12.90
C LYS A 221 -6.38 -4.09 -12.97
N ARG A 222 -6.03 -4.97 -13.91
CA ARG A 222 -4.71 -5.60 -14.01
C ARG A 222 -3.91 -5.13 -15.22
N TYR A 223 -4.49 -4.30 -16.09
CA TYR A 223 -3.93 -3.98 -17.41
C TYR A 223 -2.51 -3.46 -17.29
N THR A 224 -2.27 -2.63 -16.29
CA THR A 224 -0.97 -2.04 -16.01
C THR A 224 0.04 -3.08 -15.59
N ARG A 225 -0.34 -4.02 -14.71
CA ARG A 225 0.49 -5.15 -14.29
C ARG A 225 0.79 -6.07 -15.47
N ILE A 226 -0.18 -6.31 -16.35
CA ILE A 226 -0.03 -7.12 -17.57
C ILE A 226 0.92 -6.45 -18.56
N ILE A 227 0.66 -5.20 -18.96
CA ILE A 227 1.53 -4.45 -19.89
C ILE A 227 2.95 -4.42 -19.34
N ASN A 228 3.06 -4.17 -18.04
CA ASN A 228 4.33 -4.11 -17.37
C ASN A 228 5.06 -5.46 -17.34
N ALA A 229 4.38 -6.56 -17.03
CA ALA A 229 4.97 -7.90 -17.06
C ALA A 229 5.33 -8.31 -18.49
N LEU A 230 4.54 -7.92 -19.49
CA LEU A 230 4.81 -8.14 -20.90
C LEU A 230 6.05 -7.37 -21.36
N TRP A 231 6.13 -6.08 -21.02
CA TRP A 231 7.27 -5.22 -21.26
C TRP A 231 8.55 -5.85 -20.69
N TRP A 232 8.52 -6.24 -19.42
CA TRP A 232 9.69 -6.79 -18.75
C TRP A 232 10.04 -8.21 -19.17
N ALA A 233 9.06 -9.07 -19.46
CA ALA A 233 9.33 -10.39 -20.04
C ALA A 233 10.06 -10.24 -21.38
N THR A 234 9.63 -9.29 -22.21
CA THR A 234 10.21 -9.01 -23.52
C THR A 234 11.64 -8.49 -23.39
N PHE A 235 11.87 -7.44 -22.60
CA PHE A 235 13.21 -6.88 -22.46
C PHE A 235 14.17 -7.82 -21.73
N ASN A 236 13.72 -8.59 -20.74
CA ASN A 236 14.57 -9.62 -20.14
C ASN A 236 14.90 -10.74 -21.12
N LEU A 237 13.95 -11.17 -21.96
CA LEU A 237 14.23 -12.17 -22.97
C LEU A 237 15.31 -11.66 -23.95
N ILE A 238 15.17 -10.43 -24.44
CA ILE A 238 16.13 -9.79 -25.35
C ILE A 238 17.50 -9.62 -24.69
N THR A 239 17.53 -9.05 -23.48
CA THR A 239 18.79 -8.65 -22.83
C THR A 239 19.54 -9.82 -22.18
N ASN A 240 18.84 -10.88 -21.76
CA ASN A 240 19.47 -12.05 -21.15
C ASN A 240 19.93 -13.10 -22.16
N PHE A 241 19.26 -13.15 -23.31
CA PHE A 241 19.55 -14.10 -24.37
C PHE A 241 19.88 -13.36 -25.67
N PRO A 242 20.88 -12.45 -25.66
CA PRO A 242 21.19 -11.61 -26.83
C PRO A 242 21.58 -12.44 -28.05
N TYR A 243 22.11 -13.65 -27.84
CA TYR A 243 22.43 -14.61 -28.90
C TYR A 243 21.19 -15.12 -29.67
N LEU A 244 20.00 -15.16 -29.04
CA LEU A 244 18.76 -15.55 -29.73
C LEU A 244 18.29 -14.47 -30.71
N PHE A 245 18.71 -13.22 -30.50
CA PHE A 245 18.30 -12.06 -31.29
C PHE A 245 19.43 -11.50 -32.15
N SER A 246 20.59 -12.17 -32.18
CA SER A 246 21.80 -11.70 -32.89
C SER A 246 22.24 -10.28 -32.47
N ILE A 247 22.05 -9.93 -31.20
CA ILE A 247 22.46 -8.63 -30.62
C ILE A 247 23.81 -8.81 -29.93
N ALA A 248 24.73 -7.86 -30.12
CA ALA A 248 26.00 -7.87 -29.40
C ALA A 248 25.76 -7.69 -27.87
N PRO A 249 26.46 -8.43 -26.99
CA PRO A 249 26.23 -8.34 -25.54
C PRO A 249 26.28 -6.92 -24.97
N GLY A 250 27.22 -6.09 -25.42
CA GLY A 250 27.30 -4.69 -24.97
C GLY A 250 26.06 -3.86 -25.34
N ILE A 251 25.42 -4.13 -26.48
CA ILE A 251 24.17 -3.45 -26.88
C ILE A 251 23.02 -3.88 -25.95
N ALA A 252 22.97 -5.16 -25.55
CA ALA A 252 21.97 -5.64 -24.60
C ALA A 252 22.07 -4.93 -23.23
N ASP A 253 23.27 -4.67 -22.74
CA ASP A 253 23.48 -3.91 -21.50
C ASP A 253 23.01 -2.44 -21.62
N TRP A 254 23.22 -1.81 -22.78
CA TRP A 254 22.70 -0.47 -23.06
C TRP A 254 21.17 -0.43 -23.18
N ILE A 255 20.57 -1.45 -23.83
CA ILE A 255 19.10 -1.59 -23.88
C ILE A 255 18.55 -1.70 -22.47
N LEU A 256 19.14 -2.55 -21.63
CA LEU A 256 18.72 -2.71 -20.23
C LEU A 256 18.83 -1.37 -19.48
N THR A 257 19.94 -0.66 -19.62
CA THR A 257 20.14 0.65 -19.00
C THR A 257 19.08 1.67 -19.44
N GLY A 258 18.76 1.70 -20.74
CA GLY A 258 17.71 2.57 -21.28
C GLY A 258 16.32 2.26 -20.72
N VAL A 259 15.98 0.97 -20.59
CA VAL A 259 14.71 0.53 -19.97
C VAL A 259 14.63 0.97 -18.50
N LEU A 260 15.71 0.78 -17.74
CA LEU A 260 15.77 1.20 -16.34
C LEU A 260 15.61 2.72 -16.19
N PHE A 261 16.25 3.49 -17.07
CA PHE A 261 16.08 4.94 -17.09
C PHE A 261 14.65 5.36 -17.42
N PHE A 262 14.00 4.66 -18.36
CA PHE A 262 12.59 4.87 -18.65
C PHE A 262 11.70 4.60 -17.43
N ASP A 263 11.96 3.55 -16.65
CA ASP A 263 11.20 3.29 -15.41
C ASP A 263 11.33 4.42 -14.38
N VAL A 264 12.51 5.04 -14.26
CA VAL A 264 12.70 6.23 -13.40
C VAL A 264 11.82 7.37 -13.89
N LEU A 265 11.89 7.68 -15.19
CA LEU A 265 11.09 8.75 -15.76
C LEU A 265 9.60 8.49 -15.55
N PHE A 266 9.17 7.24 -15.73
CA PHE A 266 7.79 6.83 -15.47
C PHE A 266 7.40 7.01 -13.99
N LEU A 267 8.26 6.62 -13.05
CA LEU A 267 8.03 6.85 -11.62
C LEU A 267 7.99 8.35 -11.27
N LEU A 268 8.81 9.18 -11.91
CA LEU A 268 8.79 10.65 -11.74
C LEU A 268 7.50 11.26 -12.30
N VAL A 269 7.01 10.77 -13.44
CA VAL A 269 5.72 11.18 -14.00
C VAL A 269 4.59 10.79 -13.04
N ILE A 270 4.61 9.56 -12.52
CA ILE A 270 3.66 9.11 -11.49
C ILE A 270 3.70 10.03 -10.28
N LEU A 271 4.88 10.34 -9.75
CA LEU A 271 5.02 11.26 -8.63
C LEU A 271 4.47 12.64 -8.94
N LYS A 272 4.74 13.17 -10.13
CA LYS A 272 4.19 14.47 -10.53
C LYS A 272 2.66 14.45 -10.59
N ILE A 273 2.08 13.37 -11.10
CA ILE A 273 0.63 13.17 -11.14
C ILE A 273 0.08 13.10 -9.71
N GLU A 274 0.68 12.28 -8.84
CA GLU A 274 0.30 12.16 -7.43
C GLU A 274 0.42 13.47 -6.68
N LEU A 275 1.54 14.21 -6.82
CA LEU A 275 1.73 15.53 -6.23
C LEU A 275 0.67 16.54 -6.73
N GLY A 276 0.28 16.44 -8.01
CA GLY A 276 -0.82 17.23 -8.56
C GLY A 276 -2.18 16.87 -7.97
N PHE A 277 -2.46 15.58 -7.76
CA PHE A 277 -3.66 15.11 -7.07
C PHE A 277 -3.64 15.45 -5.58
N LEU A 278 -2.47 15.50 -4.96
CA LEU A 278 -2.28 15.87 -3.57
C LEU A 278 -2.66 17.32 -3.35
N ASP A 279 -2.09 18.23 -4.13
CA ASP A 279 -2.39 19.66 -4.07
C ASP A 279 -3.87 19.93 -4.36
N LYS A 280 -4.40 19.36 -5.45
CA LYS A 280 -5.82 19.50 -5.79
C LYS A 280 -6.75 18.94 -4.73
N ASN A 281 -6.46 17.77 -4.17
CA ASN A 281 -7.31 17.20 -3.12
C ASN A 281 -7.15 17.96 -1.80
N GLN A 282 -5.99 18.51 -1.47
CA GLN A 282 -5.85 19.36 -0.29
C GLN A 282 -6.69 20.63 -0.43
N GLN A 283 -6.63 21.27 -1.59
CA GLN A 283 -7.46 22.42 -1.89
C GLN A 283 -8.95 22.05 -1.91
N TRP A 284 -9.29 20.92 -2.50
CA TRP A 284 -10.66 20.41 -2.56
C TRP A 284 -11.17 20.01 -1.17
N LEU A 285 -10.40 19.30 -0.35
CA LEU A 285 -10.75 18.97 1.04
C LEU A 285 -10.90 20.25 1.85
N ALA A 286 -9.95 21.20 1.77
CA ALA A 286 -10.08 22.47 2.47
C ALA A 286 -11.32 23.27 2.03
N LYS A 287 -11.63 23.23 0.73
CA LYS A 287 -12.82 23.87 0.16
C LYS A 287 -14.10 23.14 0.55
N GLN A 288 -14.14 21.82 0.46
CA GLN A 288 -15.29 20.99 0.82
C GLN A 288 -15.53 21.04 2.31
N THR A 289 -14.51 20.96 3.16
CA THR A 289 -14.64 21.16 4.61
C THR A 289 -15.20 22.55 4.88
N ARG A 290 -14.67 23.63 4.27
CA ARG A 290 -15.23 24.98 4.43
C ARG A 290 -16.66 25.11 3.90
N GLU A 291 -16.94 24.52 2.75
CA GLU A 291 -18.26 24.57 2.11
C GLU A 291 -19.27 23.72 2.85
N GLU A 292 -18.96 22.51 3.30
CA GLU A 292 -19.82 21.69 4.16
C GLU A 292 -20.02 22.40 5.50
N ILE A 293 -19.00 23.00 6.10
CA ILE A 293 -19.18 23.82 7.32
C ILE A 293 -20.13 25.02 7.10
N GLN A 294 -20.21 25.53 5.86
CA GLN A 294 -21.10 26.64 5.48
C GLN A 294 -22.47 26.18 4.93
N LYS A 295 -22.53 25.03 4.28
CA LYS A 295 -23.68 24.47 3.53
C LYS A 295 -24.39 23.37 4.29
N VAL A 296 -23.81 22.80 5.35
CA VAL A 296 -24.55 22.04 6.35
C VAL A 296 -25.57 23.03 6.89
N SER A 297 -26.69 23.04 6.17
CA SER A 297 -27.90 23.73 6.51
C SER A 297 -28.24 23.27 7.90
N LEU A 298 -28.74 24.18 8.72
CA LEU A 298 -29.26 23.82 10.02
C LEU A 298 -30.26 22.67 9.91
N GLU A 299 -30.99 22.60 8.80
CA GLU A 299 -31.93 21.52 8.51
C GLU A 299 -31.25 20.16 8.27
N ASP A 300 -30.04 20.12 7.69
CA ASP A 300 -29.29 18.87 7.49
C ASP A 300 -28.69 18.38 8.81
N LEU A 301 -28.16 19.31 9.61
CA LEU A 301 -27.66 19.01 10.95
C LEU A 301 -28.81 18.51 11.84
N GLU A 302 -29.96 19.19 11.82
CA GLU A 302 -31.17 18.77 12.53
C GLU A 302 -31.66 17.40 12.08
N ARG A 303 -31.60 17.09 10.78
CA ARG A 303 -31.93 15.76 10.25
C ARG A 303 -30.98 14.70 10.77
N GLU A 304 -29.67 14.92 10.69
CA GLU A 304 -28.67 13.98 11.21
C GLU A 304 -28.79 13.78 12.72
N ILE A 305 -29.09 14.84 13.48
CA ILE A 305 -29.33 14.78 14.93
C ILE A 305 -30.62 14.01 15.22
N THR A 306 -31.69 14.27 14.47
CA THR A 306 -32.96 13.54 14.62
C THR A 306 -32.76 12.06 14.36
N GLN A 307 -31.94 11.72 13.35
CA GLN A 307 -31.53 10.36 13.08
C GLN A 307 -30.65 9.79 14.20
N ALA A 308 -29.68 10.56 14.70
CA ALA A 308 -28.80 10.17 15.81
C ALA A 308 -29.60 9.89 17.10
N LYS A 309 -30.63 10.69 17.39
CA LYS A 309 -31.55 10.50 18.53
C LYS A 309 -32.23 9.13 18.51
N SER A 310 -32.44 8.53 17.33
CA SER A 310 -33.00 7.17 17.24
C SER A 310 -32.08 6.08 17.81
N TYR A 311 -30.77 6.35 17.90
CA TYR A 311 -29.76 5.44 18.45
C TYR A 311 -29.41 5.72 19.93
N LEU A 312 -30.05 6.71 20.55
CA LEU A 312 -29.77 7.14 21.92
C LEU A 312 -30.80 6.60 22.92
N SER A 313 -30.35 6.38 24.15
CA SER A 313 -31.23 6.10 25.28
C SER A 313 -32.08 7.33 25.63
N GLU A 314 -33.22 7.12 26.32
CA GLU A 314 -34.15 8.20 26.64
C GLU A 314 -33.52 9.31 27.50
N ASN A 315 -32.57 8.95 28.38
CA ASN A 315 -31.80 9.92 29.14
C ASN A 315 -30.87 10.77 28.25
N GLU A 316 -30.16 10.15 27.30
CA GLU A 316 -29.29 10.86 26.35
C GLU A 316 -30.12 11.77 25.41
N LYS A 317 -31.32 11.36 25.01
CA LYS A 317 -32.24 12.21 24.22
C LYS A 317 -32.64 13.48 24.98
N ASN A 318 -32.96 13.36 26.27
CA ASN A 318 -33.34 14.48 27.13
C ASN A 318 -32.19 15.46 27.38
N GLU A 319 -30.95 14.96 27.40
CA GLU A 319 -29.76 15.82 27.43
C GLU A 319 -29.54 16.51 26.08
N LEU A 320 -29.67 15.78 24.97
CA LEU A 320 -29.51 16.34 23.62
C LEU A 320 -30.50 17.46 23.31
N SER A 321 -31.73 17.39 23.84
CA SER A 321 -32.74 18.44 23.63
C SER A 321 -32.42 19.78 24.29
N LYS A 322 -31.44 19.82 25.20
CA LYS A 322 -31.01 21.06 25.89
C LYS A 322 -29.85 21.76 25.18
N ILE A 323 -29.26 21.14 24.17
CA ILE A 323 -28.07 21.65 23.48
C ILE A 323 -28.52 22.68 22.44
N ASN A 324 -27.89 23.85 22.46
CA ASN A 324 -28.18 24.90 21.49
C ASN A 324 -27.50 24.62 20.13
N GLU A 325 -27.99 25.30 19.10
CA GLU A 325 -27.50 25.17 17.72
C GLU A 325 -25.98 25.36 17.57
N GLU A 326 -25.44 26.34 18.30
CA GLU A 326 -24.02 26.68 18.28
C GLU A 326 -23.14 25.56 18.87
N GLN A 327 -23.57 24.95 19.97
CA GLN A 327 -22.93 23.77 20.58
C GLN A 327 -23.00 22.59 19.63
N MET A 328 -24.09 22.43 18.86
CA MET A 328 -24.21 21.37 17.86
C MET A 328 -23.24 21.56 16.71
N ARG A 329 -23.11 22.78 16.20
CA ARG A 329 -22.13 23.12 15.16
C ARG A 329 -20.70 22.92 15.64
N THR A 330 -20.41 23.31 16.88
CA THR A 330 -19.09 23.11 17.51
C THR A 330 -18.77 21.63 17.68
N ALA A 331 -19.71 20.82 18.17
CA ALA A 331 -19.55 19.38 18.31
C ALA A 331 -19.32 18.67 16.96
N PHE A 332 -20.01 19.13 15.91
CA PHE A 332 -19.80 18.61 14.56
C PHE A 332 -18.40 18.94 14.03
N LEU A 333 -17.93 20.18 14.22
CA LEU A 333 -16.58 20.59 13.89
C LEU A 333 -15.52 19.77 14.65
N GLU A 334 -15.71 19.57 15.95
CA GLU A 334 -14.84 18.74 16.78
C GLU A 334 -14.79 17.28 16.34
N MET A 335 -15.84 16.77 15.67
CA MET A 335 -15.88 15.42 15.13
C MET A 335 -15.16 15.31 13.77
N TYR A 336 -15.36 16.29 12.87
CA TYR A 336 -14.79 16.24 11.52
C TYR A 336 -13.32 16.64 11.46
N GLU A 337 -12.88 17.51 12.36
CA GLU A 337 -11.52 18.01 12.37
C GLU A 337 -10.45 16.89 12.55
N PRO A 338 -10.57 15.97 13.53
CA PRO A 338 -9.66 14.82 13.64
C PRO A 338 -9.66 13.93 12.39
N LEU A 339 -10.81 13.85 11.72
CA LEU A 339 -11.01 13.03 10.52
C LEU A 339 -10.26 13.60 9.33
N ALA A 340 -10.36 14.92 9.13
CA ALA A 340 -9.59 15.66 8.15
C ALA A 340 -8.07 15.59 8.42
N GLU A 341 -7.66 15.76 9.69
CA GLU A 341 -6.25 15.68 10.09
C GLU A 341 -5.63 14.32 9.81
N LYS A 342 -6.31 13.24 10.16
CA LYS A 342 -5.79 11.89 9.93
C LYS A 342 -5.78 11.53 8.45
N ASN A 343 -6.78 11.96 7.66
CA ASN A 343 -6.73 11.83 6.20
C ASN A 343 -5.52 12.57 5.61
N LEU A 344 -5.23 13.77 6.10
CA LEU A 344 -4.05 14.53 5.71
C LEU A 344 -2.76 13.82 6.09
N CYS A 345 -2.69 13.23 7.29
CA CYS A 345 -1.53 12.47 7.77
C CYS A 345 -1.28 11.21 6.94
N HIS A 346 -2.31 10.40 6.66
CA HIS A 346 -2.21 9.23 5.79
C HIS A 346 -1.72 9.60 4.40
N LYS A 347 -2.30 10.65 3.84
CA LYS A 347 -1.97 11.10 2.49
C LYS A 347 -0.54 11.66 2.42
N ALA A 348 -0.09 12.41 3.42
CA ALA A 348 1.30 12.84 3.54
C ALA A 348 2.27 11.66 3.67
N ALA A 349 1.88 10.63 4.44
CA ALA A 349 2.67 9.41 4.62
C ALA A 349 2.85 8.63 3.31
N ASP A 350 1.78 8.45 2.52
CA ASP A 350 1.84 7.78 1.22
C ASP A 350 2.68 8.56 0.21
N THR A 351 2.54 9.88 0.20
CA THR A 351 3.37 10.78 -0.64
C THR A 351 4.85 10.62 -0.30
N ALA A 352 5.19 10.71 0.98
CA ALA A 352 6.58 10.65 1.40
C ALA A 352 7.19 9.27 1.14
N LYS A 353 6.40 8.21 1.30
CA LYS A 353 6.79 6.85 0.90
C LYS A 353 7.08 6.74 -0.59
N LEU A 354 6.26 7.34 -1.46
CA LEU A 354 6.52 7.39 -2.90
C LEU A 354 7.81 8.16 -3.20
N CYS A 355 8.04 9.31 -2.56
CA CYS A 355 9.29 10.06 -2.66
C CYS A 355 10.50 9.23 -2.23
N LEU A 356 10.41 8.48 -1.13
CA LEU A 356 11.46 7.58 -0.66
C LEU A 356 11.75 6.48 -1.70
N PHE A 357 10.72 5.88 -2.28
CA PHE A 357 10.85 4.87 -3.32
C PHE A 357 11.55 5.41 -4.57
N ILE A 358 11.24 6.63 -4.97
CA ILE A 358 11.90 7.29 -6.11
C ILE A 358 13.35 7.60 -5.80
N ALA A 359 13.64 8.15 -4.61
CA ALA A 359 15.01 8.40 -4.17
C ALA A 359 15.83 7.10 -4.14
N ALA A 360 15.25 6.02 -3.63
CA ALA A 360 15.87 4.70 -3.64
C ALA A 360 16.09 4.18 -5.07
N THR A 361 15.11 4.32 -5.96
CA THR A 361 15.22 3.91 -7.38
C THR A 361 16.32 4.69 -8.11
N LEU A 362 16.40 5.99 -7.89
CA LEU A 362 17.44 6.85 -8.46
C LEU A 362 18.82 6.44 -7.96
N LEU A 363 18.97 6.25 -6.64
CA LEU A 363 20.21 5.77 -6.03
C LEU A 363 20.63 4.43 -6.65
N PHE A 364 19.68 3.52 -6.82
CA PHE A 364 19.88 2.19 -7.37
C PHE A 364 20.30 2.18 -8.84
N ILE A 365 19.71 3.05 -9.67
CA ILE A 365 20.05 3.13 -11.09
C ILE A 365 21.35 3.87 -11.29
N ALA A 366 21.61 4.93 -10.50
CA ALA A 366 22.88 5.62 -10.50
C ALA A 366 24.03 4.68 -10.12
N SER A 367 23.85 3.83 -9.10
CA SER A 367 24.85 2.85 -8.71
C SER A 367 25.05 1.77 -9.78
N LEU A 368 23.98 1.23 -10.39
CA LEU A 368 24.12 0.28 -11.48
C LEU A 368 24.82 0.89 -12.70
N ALA A 369 24.44 2.10 -13.10
CA ALA A 369 25.07 2.83 -14.20
C ALA A 369 26.56 3.08 -13.93
N LEU A 370 26.92 3.44 -12.69
CA LEU A 370 28.30 3.60 -12.27
C LEU A 370 29.10 2.28 -12.39
N VAL A 371 28.52 1.16 -11.96
CA VAL A 371 29.14 -0.17 -12.07
C VAL A 371 29.39 -0.54 -13.54
N LEU A 372 28.38 -0.34 -14.39
CA LEU A 372 28.47 -0.67 -15.81
C LEU A 372 29.45 0.24 -16.57
N SER A 373 29.52 1.52 -16.21
CA SER A 373 30.36 2.50 -16.93
C SER A 373 31.84 2.38 -16.60
N VAL A 374 32.19 2.13 -15.33
CA VAL A 374 33.59 2.14 -14.89
C VAL A 374 34.20 0.74 -14.89
N ALA A 375 33.38 -0.31 -14.73
CA ALA A 375 33.80 -1.72 -14.75
C ALA A 375 35.00 -2.05 -13.83
N SER A 376 35.24 -1.26 -12.78
CA SER A 376 36.30 -1.51 -11.81
C SER A 376 35.80 -2.29 -10.58
N PRO A 377 36.66 -3.08 -9.91
CA PRO A 377 36.28 -3.76 -8.67
C PRO A 377 35.83 -2.81 -7.56
N ILE A 378 36.46 -1.62 -7.46
CA ILE A 378 36.11 -0.60 -6.47
C ILE A 378 34.70 -0.04 -6.75
N THR A 379 34.39 0.29 -7.99
CA THR A 379 33.05 0.77 -8.36
C THR A 379 32.00 -0.32 -8.22
N ALA A 380 32.34 -1.59 -8.45
CA ALA A 380 31.46 -2.72 -8.16
C ALA A 380 31.09 -2.80 -6.67
N ALA A 381 32.07 -2.65 -5.77
CA ALA A 381 31.83 -2.65 -4.32
C ALA A 381 30.97 -1.46 -3.86
N ILE A 382 31.29 -0.24 -4.35
CA ILE A 382 30.52 0.98 -4.04
C ILE A 382 29.09 0.84 -4.58
N GLY A 383 28.93 0.37 -5.82
CA GLY A 383 27.62 0.19 -6.44
C GLY A 383 26.78 -0.85 -5.74
N PHE A 384 27.40 -1.96 -5.29
CA PHE A 384 26.76 -2.95 -4.42
C PHE A 384 26.24 -2.33 -3.13
N PHE A 385 27.09 -1.59 -2.41
CA PHE A 385 26.68 -0.96 -1.16
C PHE A 385 25.54 0.06 -1.35
N ALA A 386 25.63 0.90 -2.37
CA ALA A 386 24.57 1.85 -2.71
C ALA A 386 23.24 1.16 -3.04
N CYS A 387 23.28 0.03 -3.74
CA CYS A 387 22.08 -0.76 -4.00
C CYS A 387 21.51 -1.43 -2.75
N VAL A 388 22.35 -1.93 -1.86
CA VAL A 388 21.89 -2.48 -0.58
C VAL A 388 21.15 -1.39 0.22
N ILE A 389 21.70 -0.17 0.25
CA ILE A 389 21.02 0.99 0.87
C ILE A 389 19.67 1.25 0.20
N ALA A 390 19.64 1.34 -1.13
CA ALA A 390 18.42 1.58 -1.89
C ALA A 390 17.34 0.52 -1.61
N VAL A 391 17.69 -0.77 -1.65
CA VAL A 391 16.78 -1.86 -1.30
C VAL A 391 16.29 -1.73 0.15
N SER A 392 17.18 -1.36 1.07
CA SER A 392 16.81 -1.12 2.47
C SER A 392 15.78 0.01 2.62
N MET A 393 15.93 1.11 1.86
CA MET A 393 15.00 2.23 1.87
C MET A 393 13.62 1.79 1.37
N ILE A 394 13.58 0.98 0.32
CA ILE A 394 12.34 0.42 -0.24
C ILE A 394 11.62 -0.46 0.78
N LEU A 395 12.35 -1.40 1.40
CA LEU A 395 11.78 -2.29 2.41
C LEU A 395 11.34 -1.54 3.67
N SER A 396 11.98 -0.39 3.97
CA SER A 396 11.67 0.46 5.13
C SER A 396 10.58 1.50 4.85
N GLY A 397 9.98 1.51 3.65
CA GLY A 397 9.03 2.55 3.25
C GLY A 397 7.77 2.66 4.12
N ASN A 398 7.28 1.56 4.68
CA ASN A 398 6.14 1.63 5.62
C ASN A 398 6.52 2.32 6.94
N ASN A 399 7.72 2.05 7.47
CA ASN A 399 8.19 2.68 8.70
C ASN A 399 8.48 4.17 8.47
N PHE A 400 8.97 4.52 7.28
CA PHE A 400 9.12 5.93 6.88
C PHE A 400 7.78 6.65 6.78
N ALA A 401 6.77 6.02 6.17
CA ALA A 401 5.41 6.56 6.10
C ALA A 401 4.84 6.81 7.51
N ALA A 402 5.02 5.86 8.43
CA ALA A 402 4.59 6.00 9.82
C ALA A 402 5.30 7.17 10.54
N PHE A 403 6.62 7.32 10.33
CA PHE A 403 7.38 8.47 10.84
C PHE A 403 6.83 9.80 10.30
N VAL A 404 6.60 9.90 8.98
CA VAL A 404 6.06 11.12 8.37
C VAL A 404 4.65 11.42 8.87
N SER A 405 3.79 10.42 9.02
CA SER A 405 2.47 10.57 9.62
C SER A 405 2.56 11.16 11.02
N ALA A 406 3.43 10.62 11.88
CA ALA A 406 3.63 11.11 13.25
C ALA A 406 4.17 12.55 13.28
N ARG A 407 5.09 12.88 12.37
CA ARG A 407 5.64 14.23 12.22
C ARG A 407 4.59 15.24 11.75
N THR A 408 3.77 14.89 10.76
CA THR A 408 2.67 15.74 10.28
C THR A 408 1.66 15.99 11.39
N ALA A 409 1.28 14.94 12.12
CA ALA A 409 0.39 15.06 13.27
C ALA A 409 0.94 16.01 14.33
N LYS A 410 2.25 15.98 14.61
CA LYS A 410 2.89 16.93 15.54
C LYS A 410 2.82 18.38 15.05
N ILE A 411 3.05 18.62 13.76
CA ILE A 411 3.00 19.97 13.18
C ILE A 411 1.59 20.56 13.32
N LEU A 412 0.56 19.77 12.97
CA LEU A 412 -0.84 20.18 13.11
C LEU A 412 -1.20 20.56 14.56
N GLU A 413 -0.68 19.81 15.54
CA GLU A 413 -0.93 20.10 16.95
C GLU A 413 -0.17 21.35 17.45
N GLN A 414 1.03 21.59 16.93
CA GLN A 414 1.78 22.83 17.23
C GLN A 414 1.04 24.08 16.72
N GLU A 415 0.36 23.97 15.57
CA GLU A 415 -0.47 25.06 15.02
C GLU A 415 -1.71 25.33 15.89
N LYS A 416 -2.26 24.30 16.54
CA LYS A 416 -3.43 24.40 17.44
C LYS A 416 -3.14 25.05 18.80
N SER A 417 -1.91 25.50 19.06
CA SER A 417 -1.48 26.18 20.30
C SER A 417 -1.60 25.36 21.59
N ASP A 418 -1.91 24.06 21.52
CA ASP A 418 -1.90 23.19 22.68
C ASP A 418 -0.48 22.69 22.96
N LYS A 419 0.29 23.50 23.70
CA LYS A 419 1.68 23.18 24.06
C LYS A 419 1.80 21.94 24.95
N SER A 420 0.72 21.47 25.58
CA SER A 420 0.78 20.36 26.53
C SER A 420 1.05 19.02 25.82
N CYS A 421 0.44 18.80 24.66
CA CYS A 421 0.53 17.55 23.91
C CYS A 421 1.80 17.40 23.05
N VAL A 422 2.46 18.52 22.72
CA VAL A 422 3.65 18.56 21.83
C VAL A 422 4.76 17.62 22.31
N GLY A 423 4.97 17.50 23.63
CA GLY A 423 5.99 16.63 24.20
C GLY A 423 5.72 15.13 23.98
N ILE A 424 4.45 14.71 24.00
CA ILE A 424 4.06 13.33 23.76
C ILE A 424 4.25 12.98 22.29
N ARG A 425 3.74 13.83 21.38
CA ARG A 425 3.89 13.59 19.94
C ARG A 425 5.35 13.63 19.50
N GLN A 426 6.19 14.45 20.14
CA GLN A 426 7.63 14.41 19.90
C GLN A 426 8.27 13.07 20.29
N LYS A 427 7.86 12.46 21.41
CA LYS A 427 8.33 11.12 21.78
C LYS A 427 7.87 10.06 20.78
N ALA A 428 6.61 10.12 20.35
CA ALA A 428 6.06 9.21 19.34
C ALA A 428 6.78 9.36 17.99
N GLU A 429 7.03 10.58 17.52
CA GLU A 429 7.82 10.88 16.32
C GLU A 429 9.22 10.26 16.42
N ASN A 430 9.92 10.50 17.53
CA ASN A 430 11.27 9.96 17.75
C ASN A 430 11.28 8.42 17.77
N GLN A 431 10.28 7.79 18.39
CA GLN A 431 10.15 6.33 18.38
C GLN A 431 9.98 5.81 16.94
N LYS A 432 9.10 6.42 16.14
CA LYS A 432 8.89 6.02 14.74
C LYS A 432 10.12 6.27 13.87
N LEU A 433 10.89 7.32 14.15
CA LEU A 433 12.18 7.56 13.51
C LEU A 433 13.20 6.47 13.85
N THR A 434 13.29 6.06 15.12
CA THR A 434 14.16 4.96 15.55
C THR A 434 13.74 3.63 14.89
N GLU A 435 12.45 3.32 14.82
CA GLU A 435 11.92 2.14 14.12
C GLU A 435 12.26 2.15 12.62
N PHE A 436 12.23 3.32 11.98
CA PHE A 436 12.65 3.49 10.60
C PHE A 436 14.15 3.20 10.40
N TYR A 437 15.03 3.83 11.19
CA TYR A 437 16.48 3.59 11.09
C TYR A 437 16.89 2.16 11.47
N LYS A 438 16.22 1.57 12.47
CA LYS A 438 16.40 0.16 12.84
C LYS A 438 16.08 -0.75 11.65
N SER A 439 14.97 -0.50 10.97
CA SER A 439 14.58 -1.26 9.77
C SER A 439 15.58 -1.11 8.62
N ILE A 440 16.09 0.11 8.37
CA ILE A 440 17.17 0.33 7.39
C ILE A 440 18.41 -0.48 7.78
N ALA A 441 18.86 -0.38 9.02
CA ALA A 441 20.04 -1.07 9.51
C ALA A 441 19.89 -2.59 9.39
N GLU A 442 18.75 -3.16 9.80
CA GLU A 442 18.45 -4.59 9.66
C GLU A 442 18.49 -5.05 8.20
N HIS A 443 17.93 -4.26 7.28
CA HIS A 443 17.92 -4.58 5.85
C HIS A 443 19.27 -4.32 5.15
N ILE A 444 20.21 -3.59 5.75
CA ILE A 444 21.59 -3.41 5.23
C ILE A 444 22.52 -4.48 5.81
N ILE A 445 22.52 -4.64 7.13
CA ILE A 445 23.48 -5.48 7.86
C ILE A 445 23.32 -6.95 7.46
N MET A 446 22.08 -7.45 7.36
CA MET A 446 21.86 -8.86 7.06
C MET A 446 22.35 -9.27 5.66
N PRO A 447 21.97 -8.59 4.56
CA PRO A 447 22.53 -8.89 3.24
C PRO A 447 24.04 -8.73 3.17
N MET A 448 24.61 -7.68 3.79
CA MET A 448 26.07 -7.48 3.83
C MET A 448 26.78 -8.62 4.58
N LEU A 449 26.24 -9.06 5.71
CA LEU A 449 26.75 -10.19 6.48
C LEU A 449 26.67 -11.49 5.67
N ILE A 450 25.54 -11.75 5.02
CA ILE A 450 25.35 -12.96 4.20
C ILE A 450 26.31 -12.97 3.03
N VAL A 451 26.43 -11.86 2.28
CA VAL A 451 27.36 -11.76 1.15
C VAL A 451 28.81 -11.85 1.61
N GLY A 452 29.19 -11.18 2.70
CA GLY A 452 30.51 -11.28 3.30
C GLY A 452 30.83 -12.70 3.80
N LEU A 453 29.85 -13.43 4.34
CA LEU A 453 30.03 -14.84 4.67
C LEU A 453 30.14 -15.70 3.41
N PHE A 454 29.39 -15.42 2.35
CA PHE A 454 29.50 -16.17 1.09
C PHE A 454 30.89 -16.07 0.47
N THR A 455 31.58 -14.93 0.62
CA THR A 455 32.95 -14.76 0.11
C THR A 455 34.01 -15.47 0.96
N ILE A 456 33.73 -15.73 2.25
CA ILE A 456 34.66 -16.42 3.16
C ILE A 456 34.36 -17.93 3.25
N ASN A 457 33.09 -18.28 3.47
CA ASN A 457 32.59 -19.63 3.77
C ASN A 457 31.10 -19.78 3.37
N TRP A 458 30.82 -20.32 2.18
CA TRP A 458 29.46 -20.44 1.66
C TRP A 458 28.52 -21.34 2.50
N PRO A 459 28.95 -22.46 3.13
CA PRO A 459 28.08 -23.20 4.05
C PRO A 459 27.64 -22.37 5.28
N ALA A 460 28.55 -21.58 5.85
CA ALA A 460 28.22 -20.69 6.98
C ALA A 460 27.20 -19.62 6.56
N ALA A 461 27.37 -19.06 5.35
CA ALA A 461 26.42 -18.09 4.80
C ALA A 461 25.01 -18.69 4.64
N LEU A 462 24.90 -19.92 4.16
CA LEU A 462 23.63 -20.63 4.07
C LEU A 462 23.01 -20.90 5.44
N ALA A 463 23.82 -21.31 6.43
CA ALA A 463 23.32 -21.52 7.79
C ALA A 463 22.76 -20.23 8.40
N VAL A 464 23.45 -19.10 8.21
CA VAL A 464 22.98 -17.78 8.67
C VAL A 464 21.73 -17.34 7.92
N LEU A 465 21.68 -17.52 6.60
CA LEU A 465 20.50 -17.21 5.79
C LEU A 465 19.28 -18.04 6.22
N LEU A 466 19.44 -19.34 6.43
CA LEU A 466 18.37 -20.22 6.91
C LEU A 466 17.88 -19.79 8.29
N THR A 467 18.82 -19.51 9.21
CA THR A 467 18.49 -19.02 10.55
C THR A 467 17.72 -17.70 10.47
N TYR A 468 18.15 -16.76 9.62
CA TYR A 468 17.46 -15.49 9.40
C TYR A 468 16.04 -15.69 8.88
N ILE A 469 15.84 -16.55 7.89
CA ILE A 469 14.51 -16.86 7.34
C ILE A 469 13.61 -17.46 8.43
N ILE A 470 14.12 -18.38 9.26
CA ILE A 470 13.37 -18.99 10.35
C ILE A 470 12.96 -17.95 11.39
N VAL A 471 13.90 -17.11 11.84
CA VAL A 471 13.64 -16.07 12.85
C VAL A 471 12.63 -15.04 12.34
N LYS A 472 12.80 -14.54 11.11
CA LYS A 472 11.90 -13.53 10.54
C LYS A 472 10.48 -14.04 10.33
N ASN A 473 10.34 -15.34 10.03
CA ASN A 473 9.04 -15.97 9.80
C ASN A 473 8.50 -16.72 11.01
N GLN A 474 9.12 -16.61 12.19
CA GLN A 474 8.74 -17.40 13.37
C GLN A 474 7.27 -17.21 13.76
N SER A 475 6.72 -15.99 13.64
CA SER A 475 5.29 -15.73 13.88
C SER A 475 4.38 -16.49 12.92
N TYR A 476 4.69 -16.47 11.62
CA TYR A 476 3.95 -17.23 10.61
C TYR A 476 4.07 -18.73 10.79
N ILE A 477 5.27 -19.21 11.13
CA ILE A 477 5.53 -20.63 11.41
C ILE A 477 4.72 -21.08 12.63
N ASN A 478 4.72 -20.30 13.71
CA ASN A 478 3.94 -20.61 14.91
C ASN A 478 2.44 -20.63 14.62
N ASN A 479 1.92 -19.65 13.88
CA ASN A 479 0.51 -19.61 13.49
C ASN A 479 0.14 -20.80 12.61
N PHE A 480 0.96 -21.13 11.61
CA PHE A 480 0.75 -22.28 10.74
C PHE A 480 0.77 -23.60 11.53
N ILE A 481 1.69 -23.76 12.48
CA ILE A 481 1.77 -24.95 13.34
C ILE A 481 0.52 -25.05 14.22
N ASN A 482 0.10 -23.96 14.85
CA ASN A 482 -1.09 -23.94 15.70
C ASN A 482 -2.35 -24.29 14.91
N ASP A 483 -2.51 -23.73 13.70
CA ASP A 483 -3.65 -23.99 12.82
C ASP A 483 -3.68 -25.44 12.32
N LYS A 484 -2.53 -25.99 11.90
CA LYS A 484 -2.50 -27.33 11.31
C LYS A 484 -2.50 -28.47 12.32
N PHE A 485 -1.84 -28.28 13.45
CA PHE A 485 -1.66 -29.34 14.44
C PHE A 485 -2.65 -29.25 15.59
N GLY A 486 -3.56 -28.27 15.58
CA GLY A 486 -4.58 -28.12 16.60
C GLY A 486 -4.00 -28.02 18.01
N MET A 487 -2.73 -27.61 18.12
CA MET A 487 -2.08 -27.34 19.40
C MET A 487 -2.60 -25.99 19.90
N GLN A 488 -3.91 -25.92 20.15
CA GLN A 488 -4.42 -25.02 21.15
C GLN A 488 -3.74 -25.45 22.45
N ASN A 489 -2.67 -24.73 22.79
CA ASN A 489 -2.14 -24.77 24.13
C ASN A 489 -3.34 -24.45 25.04
N GLY A 490 -3.91 -25.48 25.66
CA GLY A 490 -4.91 -25.32 26.70
C GLY A 490 -4.39 -24.31 27.72
N PRO A 491 -5.27 -23.56 28.39
CA PRO A 491 -4.90 -22.38 29.18
C PRO A 491 -3.94 -22.78 30.31
N ASN A 492 -2.64 -22.77 30.03
CA ASN A 492 -1.61 -23.11 30.97
C ASN A 492 -0.85 -21.85 31.36
N LYS A 493 -0.94 -21.59 32.66
CA LYS A 493 -0.36 -20.49 33.41
C LYS A 493 1.16 -20.42 33.23
N LYS A 494 1.61 -19.19 32.97
CA LYS A 494 2.90 -18.56 33.36
C LYS A 494 4.22 -19.19 32.87
N GLY A 495 4.99 -18.35 32.17
CA GLY A 495 6.38 -18.09 32.55
C GLY A 495 7.42 -18.16 31.42
N GLY A 496 7.98 -17.00 31.04
CA GLY A 496 9.42 -16.94 30.76
C GLY A 496 9.89 -16.25 29.47
N TYR A 497 9.16 -16.34 28.36
CA TYR A 497 9.68 -15.84 27.06
C TYR A 497 8.88 -14.72 26.41
N SER A 498 7.70 -14.38 26.94
CA SER A 498 6.89 -13.25 26.45
C SER A 498 7.34 -11.88 26.94
N GLU A 499 8.35 -11.79 27.82
CA GLU A 499 8.71 -10.53 28.50
C GLU A 499 9.50 -9.56 27.61
N LEU A 500 10.18 -10.05 26.56
CA LEU A 500 10.85 -9.18 25.58
C LEU A 500 9.90 -8.64 24.50
N GLN A 501 8.88 -9.39 24.11
CA GLN A 501 7.83 -8.92 23.18
C GLN A 501 6.74 -8.11 23.88
N ASN A 502 6.40 -8.45 25.13
CA ASN A 502 5.53 -7.62 25.95
C ASN A 502 6.20 -6.30 26.32
N LYS A 503 7.53 -6.16 26.35
CA LYS A 503 8.14 -4.85 26.57
C LYS A 503 7.90 -3.88 25.40
N GLU A 504 7.97 -4.36 24.15
CA GLU A 504 7.58 -3.55 22.96
C GLU A 504 6.07 -3.22 22.92
N THR A 505 5.19 -4.13 23.38
CA THR A 505 3.74 -3.83 23.49
C THR A 505 3.39 -3.00 24.72
N THR A 506 4.11 -3.14 25.83
CA THR A 506 3.91 -2.34 27.05
C THR A 506 4.49 -0.94 26.89
N ASP A 507 5.57 -0.75 26.12
CA ASP A 507 6.07 0.58 25.76
C ASP A 507 5.14 1.28 24.75
N ASN A 508 4.50 0.54 23.83
CA ASN A 508 3.43 1.07 22.99
C ASN A 508 2.14 1.38 23.77
N ASN A 509 1.79 0.57 24.79
CA ASN A 509 0.67 0.83 25.68
C ASN A 509 0.96 1.96 26.68
N ASN A 510 2.23 2.16 27.07
CA ASN A 510 2.66 3.28 27.91
C ASN A 510 2.75 4.58 27.10
N ALA A 511 3.04 4.53 25.81
CA ALA A 511 2.85 5.66 24.90
C ALA A 511 1.34 5.98 24.76
N SER A 512 0.48 4.97 24.60
CA SER A 512 -0.99 5.13 24.61
C SER A 512 -1.55 5.62 25.96
N MET A 513 -0.96 5.23 27.09
CA MET A 513 -1.32 5.75 28.42
C MET A 513 -0.77 7.16 28.69
N ALA A 514 0.41 7.50 28.18
CA ALA A 514 0.93 8.87 28.23
C ALA A 514 0.02 9.81 27.43
N TYR A 515 -0.50 9.36 26.28
CA TYR A 515 -1.57 10.00 25.50
C TYR A 515 -2.83 10.29 26.34
N THR A 516 -3.13 9.50 27.38
CA THR A 516 -4.31 9.66 28.25
C THR A 516 -4.16 10.80 29.28
N HIS A 517 -2.96 11.39 29.43
CA HIS A 517 -2.65 12.38 30.45
C HIS A 517 -2.46 13.82 29.96
N CYS A 518 -2.43 14.09 28.64
CA CYS A 518 -2.36 15.48 28.11
C CYS A 518 -3.72 16.09 27.67
N HIS A 519 -4.80 15.31 27.71
CA HIS A 519 -6.19 15.78 27.68
C HIS A 519 -6.94 15.16 28.87
#